data_AF-A0A7Z7IRN4-F1
#
_entry.id   AF-A0A7Z7IRN4-F1
#
_cell.length_a   1.000
_cell.length_b   1.000
_cell.length_c   1.000
_cell.angle_alpha   90.00
_cell.angle_beta   90.00
_cell.angle_gamma   90.00
#
_symmetry.space_group_name_H-M   'P 1'
#
loop_
_entity.id
_entity.type
_entity.pdbx_description
1 polymer ?
#
loop_
_entity_poly.entity_id
_entity_poly.type
_entity_poly.pdbx_seq_one_letter_code
_entity_poly.pdbx_strand_id
1 'polypeptide(L)'
;MDAFGVFDEVLGDYESYVNAFLDIQDERVRDEVEKEIQDGLLWPQPWLAPNPAFESGGTVSELADQGVLHPKARDIFRVRINDRMTTAIANGGKGWKSFADIPAGSGSQHE
;
A
#
# COMPACT_ATOMS: atom_id res chain seq x y z
N MET A 1 -2.61 -18.43 10.19
CA MET A 1 -3.80 -17.78 9.64
C MET A 1 -3.36 -17.14 8.34
N ASP A 2 -4.01 -17.49 7.23
CA ASP A 2 -3.69 -16.91 5.93
C ASP A 2 -4.43 -15.59 5.78
N ALA A 3 -3.72 -14.49 6.03
CA ALA A 3 -4.31 -13.15 5.96
C ALA A 3 -4.70 -12.77 4.53
N PHE A 4 -4.04 -13.35 3.52
CA PHE A 4 -4.34 -13.08 2.11
C PHE A 4 -5.59 -13.84 1.67
N GLY A 5 -5.72 -15.11 2.06
CA GLY A 5 -6.93 -15.89 1.78
C GLY A 5 -8.20 -15.28 2.40
N VAL A 6 -8.13 -14.76 3.63
CA VAL A 6 -9.26 -14.06 4.26
C VAL A 6 -9.59 -12.75 3.53
N PHE A 7 -8.57 -12.04 3.05
CA PHE A 7 -8.78 -10.83 2.26
C PHE A 7 -9.51 -11.13 0.94
N ASP A 8 -9.09 -12.18 0.22
CA ASP A 8 -9.72 -12.60 -1.03
C ASP A 8 -11.19 -12.98 -0.83
N GLU A 9 -11.51 -13.71 0.26
CA GLU A 9 -12.88 -14.09 0.62
C GLU A 9 -13.76 -12.86 0.88
N VAL A 10 -13.30 -11.93 1.73
CA VAL A 10 -14.04 -10.71 2.05
C VAL A 10 -14.22 -9.81 0.82
N LEU A 11 -13.21 -9.75 -0.05
CA LEU A 11 -13.27 -8.96 -1.27
C LEU A 11 -14.32 -9.52 -2.24
N GLY A 12 -14.36 -10.85 -2.42
CA GLY A 12 -15.36 -11.50 -3.28
C GLY A 12 -16.80 -11.34 -2.79
N ASP A 13 -17.02 -11.37 -1.47
CA ASP A 13 -18.33 -11.08 -0.88
C ASP A 13 -18.77 -9.64 -1.15
N TYR A 14 -17.85 -8.69 -1.04
CA TYR A 14 -18.12 -7.27 -1.26
C TYR A 14 -18.37 -6.96 -2.75
N GLU A 15 -17.63 -7.61 -3.65
CA GLU A 15 -17.86 -7.54 -5.09
C GLU A 15 -19.26 -8.04 -5.46
N SER A 16 -19.63 -9.21 -4.95
CA SER A 16 -20.95 -9.80 -5.17
C SER A 16 -22.07 -8.90 -4.65
N TYR A 17 -21.86 -8.27 -3.50
CA TYR A 17 -22.81 -7.31 -2.92
C TYR A 17 -23.01 -6.09 -3.81
N VAL A 18 -21.93 -5.46 -4.30
CA VAL A 18 -22.03 -4.26 -5.17
C VAL A 18 -22.67 -4.59 -6.51
N ASN A 19 -22.27 -5.71 -7.13
CA ASN A 19 -22.82 -6.14 -8.41
C ASN A 19 -24.33 -6.41 -8.35
N ALA A 20 -24.86 -6.83 -7.20
CA ALA A 20 -26.30 -7.01 -7.01
C ALA A 20 -27.13 -5.71 -7.15
N PHE A 21 -26.51 -4.53 -7.02
CA PHE A 21 -27.18 -3.24 -7.20
C PHE A 21 -27.02 -2.64 -8.59
N LEU A 22 -26.15 -3.21 -9.43
CA LEU A 22 -25.88 -2.72 -10.79
C LEU A 22 -26.84 -3.38 -11.79
N ASP A 23 -28.07 -2.88 -11.88
CA ASP A 23 -28.99 -3.24 -12.96
C ASP A 23 -28.87 -2.25 -14.13
N ILE A 24 -28.01 -2.57 -15.10
CA ILE A 24 -27.75 -1.74 -16.28
C ILE A 24 -28.46 -2.33 -17.49
N GLN A 25 -29.47 -1.63 -18.00
CA GLN A 25 -30.31 -2.07 -19.12
C GLN A 25 -29.63 -1.90 -20.50
N ASP A 26 -28.73 -0.93 -20.64
CA ASP A 26 -27.98 -0.69 -21.87
C ASP A 26 -26.73 -1.59 -21.91
N GLU A 27 -26.66 -2.49 -22.90
CA GLU A 27 -25.55 -3.44 -23.03
C GLU A 27 -24.19 -2.75 -23.19
N ARG A 28 -24.13 -1.64 -23.95
CA ARG A 28 -22.86 -0.92 -24.15
C ARG A 28 -22.36 -0.27 -22.87
N VAL A 29 -23.29 0.24 -22.04
CA VAL A 29 -22.93 0.80 -20.73
C VAL A 29 -22.51 -0.31 -19.77
N ARG A 30 -23.20 -1.46 -19.81
CA ARG A 30 -22.86 -2.62 -18.98
C ARG A 30 -21.45 -3.11 -19.27
N ASP A 31 -21.12 -3.29 -20.55
CA ASP A 31 -19.80 -3.79 -20.95
C ASP A 31 -18.66 -2.86 -20.51
N GLU A 32 -18.85 -1.55 -20.61
CA GLU A 32 -17.83 -0.59 -20.15
C GLU A 32 -17.69 -0.62 -18.62
N VAL A 33 -18.80 -0.68 -17.88
CA VAL A 33 -18.76 -0.75 -16.41
C VAL A 33 -18.08 -2.04 -15.95
N GLU A 34 -18.43 -3.18 -16.54
CA GLU A 34 -17.80 -4.47 -16.24
C GLU A 34 -16.29 -4.43 -16.51
N LYS A 35 -15.88 -3.85 -17.64
CA LYS A 35 -14.47 -3.68 -18.00
C LYS A 35 -13.71 -2.81 -16.99
N GLU A 36 -14.25 -1.66 -16.62
CA GLU A 36 -13.59 -0.76 -15.65
C GLU A 36 -13.51 -1.38 -14.25
N ILE A 37 -14.53 -2.15 -13.83
CA ILE A 37 -14.50 -2.92 -12.58
C ILE A 37 -13.39 -3.97 -12.62
N GLN A 38 -13.29 -4.74 -13.72
CA GLN A 38 -12.23 -5.74 -13.93
C GLN A 38 -10.83 -5.10 -14.00
N ASP A 39 -10.71 -3.89 -14.53
CA ASP A 39 -9.46 -3.11 -14.55
C ASP A 39 -9.07 -2.55 -13.17
N GLY A 40 -9.86 -2.85 -12.13
CA GLY A 40 -9.54 -2.55 -10.73
C GLY A 40 -10.02 -1.19 -10.26
N LEU A 41 -11.01 -0.57 -10.94
CA LEU A 41 -11.58 0.71 -10.53
C LEU A 41 -12.14 0.68 -9.11
N LEU A 42 -12.89 -0.38 -8.76
CA LEU A 42 -13.48 -0.55 -7.43
C LEU A 42 -12.54 -1.27 -6.46
N TRP A 43 -11.72 -2.19 -6.98
CA TRP A 43 -10.88 -3.08 -6.21
C TRP A 43 -9.39 -2.91 -6.59
N PRO A 44 -8.80 -1.73 -6.36
CA PRO A 44 -7.41 -1.52 -6.70
C PRO A 44 -6.52 -2.46 -5.89
N GLN A 45 -5.41 -2.89 -6.48
CA GLN A 45 -4.43 -3.72 -5.79
C GLN A 45 -4.01 -3.03 -4.48
N PRO A 46 -4.13 -3.73 -3.34
CA PRO A 46 -3.89 -3.10 -2.04
C PRO A 46 -2.44 -2.67 -1.94
N TRP A 47 -2.21 -1.40 -1.59
CA TRP A 47 -0.87 -0.91 -1.33
C TRP A 47 -0.41 -1.41 0.05
N LEU A 48 0.46 -2.42 0.04
CA LEU A 48 1.09 -2.96 1.25
C LEU A 48 2.20 -2.03 1.74
N ALA A 49 1.84 -1.07 2.59
CA ALA A 49 2.82 -0.31 3.35
C ALA A 49 3.28 -1.13 4.58
N PRO A 50 4.57 -1.14 4.92
CA PRO A 50 5.01 -1.70 6.19
C PRO A 50 4.35 -0.91 7.32
N ASN A 51 3.58 -1.58 8.17
CA ASN A 51 2.96 -0.94 9.33
C ASN A 51 4.06 -0.48 10.30
N PRO A 52 4.18 0.82 10.62
CA PRO A 52 5.19 1.32 11.54
C PRO A 52 5.06 0.76 12.97
N ALA A 53 3.91 0.18 13.31
CA ALA A 53 3.66 -0.45 14.60
C ALA A 53 4.22 -1.87 14.71
N PHE A 54 4.78 -2.45 13.64
CA PHE A 54 5.52 -3.71 13.76
C PHE A 54 6.76 -3.48 14.63
N GLU A 55 7.05 -4.46 15.48
CA GLU A 55 8.22 -4.43 16.35
C GLU A 55 9.49 -4.32 15.49
N SER A 56 10.38 -3.41 15.86
CA SER A 56 11.65 -3.23 15.14
C SER A 56 12.46 -4.53 15.24
N GLY A 57 12.66 -5.20 14.11
CA GLY A 57 13.45 -6.44 14.02
C GLY A 57 14.95 -6.27 14.20
N GLY A 58 15.40 -5.12 14.72
CA GLY A 58 16.81 -4.75 14.84
C GLY A 58 17.36 -4.10 13.56
N THR A 59 18.59 -3.63 13.66
CA THR A 59 19.35 -3.05 12.54
C THR A 59 19.93 -4.14 11.64
N VAL A 60 20.22 -3.80 10.39
CA VAL A 60 20.90 -4.71 9.44
C VAL A 60 22.23 -5.24 10.00
N SER A 61 22.95 -4.42 10.78
CA SER A 61 24.19 -4.83 11.43
C SER A 61 23.95 -5.90 12.50
N GLU A 62 22.97 -5.71 13.38
CA GLU A 62 22.62 -6.67 14.43
C GLU A 62 22.19 -8.02 13.82
N LEU A 63 21.37 -7.98 12.77
CA LEU A 63 20.92 -9.18 12.07
C LEU A 63 22.07 -9.90 11.33
N ALA A 64 23.07 -9.17 10.83
CA ALA A 64 24.27 -9.76 10.23
C ALA A 64 25.19 -10.37 11.29
N ASP A 65 25.35 -9.72 12.45
CA ASP A 65 26.14 -10.23 13.57
C ASP A 65 25.50 -11.48 14.20
N GLN A 66 24.16 -11.56 14.21
CA GLN A 66 23.40 -12.75 14.61
C GLN A 66 23.45 -13.90 13.57
N GLY A 67 24.07 -13.69 12.41
CA GLY A 67 24.15 -14.68 11.33
C GLY A 67 22.84 -14.91 10.57
N VAL A 68 21.79 -14.10 10.85
CA VAL A 68 20.51 -14.14 10.13
C VAL A 68 20.69 -13.59 8.71
N LEU A 69 21.52 -12.56 8.56
CA LEU A 69 21.89 -12.00 7.27
C LEU A 69 23.35 -12.33 6.91
N HIS A 70 23.63 -12.36 5.61
CA HIS A 70 25.00 -12.55 5.14
C HIS A 70 25.90 -11.39 5.65
N PRO A 71 27.13 -11.64 6.15
CA PRO A 71 27.96 -10.61 6.79
C PRO A 71 28.20 -9.35 5.94
N LYS A 72 28.33 -9.50 4.62
CA LYS A 72 28.47 -8.39 3.65
C LYS A 72 27.25 -7.44 3.60
N ALA A 73 26.08 -7.85 4.09
CA ALA A 73 24.89 -6.98 4.13
C ALA A 73 25.15 -5.70 4.93
N ARG A 74 25.98 -5.77 5.98
CA ARG A 74 26.42 -4.61 6.77
C ARG A 74 27.12 -3.55 5.93
N ASP A 75 27.93 -3.96 4.96
CA ASP A 75 28.69 -3.05 4.12
C ASP A 75 27.82 -2.46 3.00
N ILE A 76 26.91 -3.26 2.46
CA ILE A 76 26.04 -2.88 1.34
C ILE A 76 24.95 -1.90 1.80
N PHE A 77 24.29 -2.17 2.93
CA PHE A 77 23.11 -1.42 3.39
C PHE A 77 23.43 -0.39 4.47
N ARG A 78 24.69 0.03 4.58
CA ARG A 78 25.10 1.02 5.57
C ARG A 78 24.42 2.37 5.30
N VAL A 79 23.51 2.78 6.17
CA VAL A 79 22.81 4.06 6.04
C VAL A 79 23.81 5.21 6.16
N ARG A 80 24.02 5.94 5.06
CA ARG A 80 24.71 7.24 5.07
C ARG A 80 23.65 8.28 5.43
N ILE A 81 23.59 8.68 6.70
CA ILE A 81 22.78 9.83 7.10
C ILE A 81 23.44 11.06 6.46
N ASN A 82 22.92 11.52 5.33
CA ASN A 82 23.21 12.87 4.83
C ASN A 82 22.27 13.85 5.54
N ASP A 83 22.82 14.98 5.98
CA ASP A 83 22.30 16.03 6.88
C ASP A 83 20.96 16.72 6.54
N ARG A 84 20.05 16.10 5.79
CA ARG A 84 18.73 16.68 5.44
C ARG A 84 17.53 16.08 6.18
N MET A 85 17.71 15.05 7.00
CA MET A 85 16.60 14.37 7.70
C MET A 85 16.61 14.53 9.23
N THR A 86 17.59 15.23 9.80
CA THR A 86 17.71 15.42 11.27
C THR A 86 16.61 16.29 11.88
N THR A 87 15.83 17.04 11.09
CA THR A 87 14.79 17.94 11.63
C THR A 87 13.48 17.23 12.04
N ALA A 88 13.24 15.97 11.64
CA ALA A 88 11.97 15.29 11.95
C ALA A 88 12.00 14.41 13.20
N ILE A 89 13.19 13.97 13.65
CA ILE A 89 13.30 12.98 14.75
C ILE A 89 13.30 13.65 16.14
N ALA A 90 13.57 14.96 16.23
CA ALA A 90 13.65 15.67 17.51
C ALA A 90 12.30 16.15 18.08
N ASN A 91 11.22 16.16 17.30
CA ASN A 91 9.90 16.61 17.77
C ASN A 91 9.01 15.40 18.12
N GLY A 92 9.27 14.83 19.28
CA GLY A 92 8.30 13.96 19.95
C GLY A 92 7.01 14.71 20.22
N GLY A 93 5.89 14.15 19.76
CA GLY A 93 4.55 14.48 20.23
C GLY A 93 3.73 15.34 19.27
N LYS A 94 2.63 14.73 18.81
CA LYS A 94 1.48 15.31 18.09
C LYS A 94 1.67 15.50 16.58
N GLY A 95 0.94 14.70 15.80
CA GLY A 95 0.68 15.04 14.40
C GLY A 95 0.40 13.85 13.50
N TRP A 96 -0.73 13.19 13.66
CA TRP A 96 -1.33 12.42 12.56
C TRP A 96 -1.87 13.43 11.53
N LYS A 97 -0.97 14.07 10.79
CA LYS A 97 -1.30 15.00 9.69
C LYS A 97 -0.28 14.86 8.57
N SER A 98 -0.34 13.74 7.87
CA SER A 98 0.06 13.67 6.46
C SER A 98 -0.48 12.39 5.84
N PHE A 99 -1.80 12.32 5.70
CA PHE A 99 -2.48 11.39 4.78
C PHE A 99 -3.37 12.16 3.79
N ALA A 100 -3.24 13.49 3.73
CA ALA A 100 -4.16 14.37 3.03
C ALA A 100 -3.66 14.95 1.69
N ASP A 101 -2.47 14.55 1.19
CA ASP A 101 -1.93 15.10 -0.07
C ASP A 101 -1.57 14.00 -1.07
N ILE A 102 -2.54 13.16 -1.44
CA ILE A 102 -2.48 12.42 -2.71
C ILE A 102 -3.57 13.00 -3.61
N PRO A 103 -3.23 13.69 -4.70
CA PRO A 103 -4.24 14.19 -5.63
C PRO A 103 -4.93 13.00 -6.27
N ALA A 104 -6.24 12.87 -6.03
CA ALA A 104 -7.11 12.03 -6.82
C ALA A 104 -7.07 12.53 -8.28
N GLY A 105 -6.67 11.67 -9.21
CA GLY A 105 -6.90 11.84 -10.63
C GLY A 105 -5.94 12.82 -11.34
N SER A 106 -4.83 12.30 -11.88
CA SER A 106 -4.30 12.83 -13.13
C SER A 106 -5.22 12.41 -14.27
N GLY A 107 -6.36 13.09 -14.41
CA GLY A 107 -7.16 13.08 -15.63
C GLY A 107 -6.46 13.94 -16.67
N SER A 108 -5.87 13.27 -17.67
CA SER A 108 -5.43 13.88 -18.93
C SER A 108 -6.56 14.70 -19.55
N GLN A 109 -6.44 16.02 -19.55
CA GLN A 109 -7.12 16.85 -20.55
C GLN A 109 -6.12 17.18 -21.64
N HIS A 110 -6.21 16.41 -22.72
CA HIS A 110 -5.92 16.90 -24.04
C HIS A 110 -7.14 17.69 -24.53
N GLU A 111 -6.84 18.81 -25.17
CA GLU A 111 -7.67 19.68 -26.02
C GLU A 111 -8.22 20.97 -25.39
#